data_AF-A0A1I2DLI9-F1
#
_entry.id   AF-A0A1I2DLI9-F1
#
_cell.length_a   1.000
_cell.length_b   1.000
_cell.length_c   1.000
_cell.angle_alpha   90.00
_cell.angle_beta   90.00
_cell.angle_gamma   90.00
#
_symmetry.space_group_name_H-M   'P 1'
#
loop_
_entity.id
_entity.type
_entity.pdbx_description
1 polymer ?
#
loop_
_entity_poly.entity_id
_entity_poly.type
_entity_poly.pdbx_seq_one_letter_code
_entity_poly.pdbx_strand_id
1 'polypeptide(L)'
;MHRRCNYFQLHLCFLYAIVYTWGEFVLGQKEKLIAKLKASSKSFTFNEAETLLGYFSYYRSNKGKTSGSRIMFVSDVYKTKILLHKPHPRKELLEYQIKQLIEQLEQEGLL
;
A
#
# COMPACT_ATOMS: atom_id res chain seq x y z
N MET A 1 -10.97 20.80 -47.93
CA MET A 1 -10.16 20.28 -46.80
C MET A 1 -11.07 19.56 -45.81
N HIS A 2 -11.25 18.25 -45.97
CA HIS A 2 -12.06 17.41 -45.08
C HIS A 2 -11.17 16.89 -43.94
N ARG A 3 -11.31 17.42 -42.73
CA ARG A 3 -10.70 16.80 -41.54
C ARG A 3 -11.52 15.55 -41.21
N ARG A 4 -11.03 14.38 -41.62
CA ARG A 4 -11.55 13.09 -41.12
C ARG A 4 -11.24 13.01 -39.63
N CYS A 5 -12.25 13.27 -38.80
CA CYS A 5 -12.18 13.03 -37.37
C CYS A 5 -12.04 11.53 -37.14
N ASN A 6 -10.94 11.11 -36.51
CA ASN A 6 -10.55 9.72 -36.29
C ASN A 6 -11.51 9.05 -35.31
N TYR A 7 -12.66 8.58 -35.80
CA TYR A 7 -13.67 7.84 -35.03
C TYR A 7 -13.06 6.59 -34.36
N PHE A 8 -12.00 6.04 -34.95
CA PHE A 8 -11.26 4.88 -34.46
C PHE A 8 -10.46 5.16 -33.17
N GLN A 9 -9.96 6.39 -32.98
CA GLN A 9 -9.19 6.76 -31.79
C GLN A 9 -10.10 6.97 -30.56
N LEU A 10 -11.30 7.53 -30.77
CA LEU A 10 -12.28 7.76 -29.71
C LEU A 10 -12.88 6.43 -29.20
N HIS A 11 -13.07 5.45 -30.08
CA HIS A 11 -13.60 4.14 -29.71
C HIS A 11 -12.61 3.32 -28.85
N LEU A 12 -11.31 3.44 -29.12
CA LEU A 12 -10.28 2.79 -28.31
C LEU A 12 -10.20 3.37 -26.89
N CYS A 13 -10.28 4.71 -26.74
CA CYS A 13 -10.34 5.36 -25.44
C CYS A 13 -11.60 4.99 -24.64
N PHE A 14 -12.75 4.85 -25.31
CA PHE A 14 -14.00 4.50 -24.64
C PHE A 14 -13.99 3.06 -24.13
N LEU A 15 -13.42 2.13 -24.89
CA LEU A 15 -13.23 0.74 -24.46
C LEU A 15 -12.19 0.61 -23.33
N TYR A 16 -11.12 1.41 -23.35
CA TYR A 16 -10.16 1.47 -22.25
C TYR A 16 -10.84 2.00 -20.97
N ALA A 17 -11.62 3.09 -21.07
CA ALA A 17 -12.36 3.61 -19.92
C ALA A 17 -13.38 2.60 -19.37
N ILE A 18 -14.07 1.83 -20.22
CA ILE A 18 -15.02 0.78 -19.79
C ILE A 18 -14.30 -0.38 -19.10
N VAL A 19 -13.16 -0.86 -19.61
CA VAL A 19 -12.38 -1.92 -18.94
C VAL A 19 -11.85 -1.44 -17.58
N TYR A 20 -11.38 -0.20 -17.48
CA TYR A 20 -10.86 0.36 -16.23
C TYR A 20 -11.96 0.68 -15.21
N THR A 21 -13.17 1.06 -15.65
CA THR A 21 -14.29 1.37 -14.76
C THR A 21 -15.07 0.14 -14.29
N TRP A 22 -15.07 -0.96 -15.06
CA TRP A 22 -15.71 -2.22 -14.67
C TRP A 22 -14.79 -3.17 -13.88
N GLY A 23 -13.48 -2.90 -13.84
CA GLY A 23 -12.51 -3.64 -13.03
C GLY A 23 -12.50 -3.32 -11.53
N GLU A 24 -13.29 -2.33 -11.08
CA GLU A 24 -13.30 -1.89 -9.68
C GLU A 24 -14.14 -2.77 -8.73
N PHE A 25 -14.91 -3.74 -9.25
CA PHE A 25 -16.06 -4.22 -8.48
C PHE A 25 -15.80 -5.29 -7.40
N VAL A 26 -14.62 -5.91 -7.28
CA VAL A 26 -14.30 -6.74 -6.09
C VAL A 26 -12.81 -6.70 -5.74
N LEU A 27 -12.26 -5.50 -5.49
CA LEU A 27 -10.96 -5.42 -4.81
C LEU A 27 -11.15 -5.84 -3.34
N GLY A 28 -10.50 -6.93 -2.95
CA GLY A 28 -10.45 -7.36 -1.56
C GLY A 28 -9.79 -6.31 -0.66
N GLN A 29 -9.94 -6.48 0.65
CA GLN A 29 -9.42 -5.51 1.61
C GLN A 29 -7.90 -5.34 1.49
N LYS A 30 -7.19 -6.43 1.19
CA LYS A 30 -5.73 -6.41 0.95
C LYS A 30 -5.38 -5.56 -0.26
N GLU A 31 -6.01 -5.77 -1.40
CA GLU A 31 -5.70 -5.05 -2.64
C GLU A 31 -6.03 -3.55 -2.50
N LYS A 32 -7.11 -3.20 -1.79
CA LYS A 32 -7.44 -1.81 -1.47
C LYS A 32 -6.35 -1.13 -0.64
N LEU A 33 -5.79 -1.83 0.34
CA LEU A 33 -4.69 -1.31 1.14
C LEU A 33 -3.41 -1.14 0.33
N ILE A 34 -3.11 -2.10 -0.57
CA ILE A 34 -1.95 -2.00 -1.48
C ILE A 34 -2.11 -0.82 -2.44
N ALA A 35 -3.28 -0.69 -3.07
CA ALA A 35 -3.60 0.42 -3.95
C ALA A 35 -3.49 1.77 -3.21
N LYS A 36 -4.01 1.84 -1.98
CA LYS A 36 -3.87 3.03 -1.13
C LYS A 36 -2.41 3.35 -0.80
N LEU A 37 -1.61 2.34 -0.45
CA LEU A 37 -0.18 2.48 -0.14
C LEU A 37 0.59 3.02 -1.35
N LYS A 38 0.33 2.49 -2.56
CA LYS A 38 0.97 2.93 -3.82
C LYS A 38 0.46 4.31 -4.28
N ALA A 39 -0.82 4.63 -4.06
CA ALA A 39 -1.44 5.87 -4.55
C ALA A 39 -1.21 7.09 -3.65
N SER A 40 -1.16 6.91 -2.33
CA SER A 40 -1.04 8.04 -1.39
C SER A 40 -0.12 7.72 -0.22
N SER A 41 1.14 8.15 -0.34
CA SER A 41 2.13 8.11 0.73
C SER A 41 1.90 9.13 1.86
N LYS A 42 0.81 9.90 1.83
CA LYS A 42 0.53 10.96 2.83
C LYS A 42 -0.64 10.65 3.77
N SER A 43 -1.52 9.71 3.42
CA SER A 43 -2.75 9.42 4.19
C SER A 43 -2.82 7.99 4.74
N PHE A 44 -1.70 7.26 4.68
CA PHE A 44 -1.65 5.87 5.13
C PHE A 44 -1.41 5.82 6.65
N THR A 45 -2.34 5.19 7.36
CA THR A 45 -2.33 5.15 8.83
C THR A 45 -1.53 3.97 9.37
N PHE A 46 -1.09 4.07 10.62
CA PHE A 46 -0.40 2.96 11.28
C PHE A 46 -1.24 1.68 11.33
N ASN A 47 -2.55 1.79 11.59
CA ASN A 47 -3.44 0.63 11.66
C ASN A 47 -3.62 -0.05 10.30
N GLU A 48 -3.64 0.73 9.21
CA GLU A 48 -3.68 0.19 7.85
C GLU A 48 -2.39 -0.54 7.50
N ALA A 49 -1.24 -0.01 7.91
CA ALA A 49 0.04 -0.69 7.79
C ALA A 49 0.07 -2.00 8.60
N GLU A 50 -0.39 -1.98 9.85
CA GLU A 50 -0.50 -3.17 10.70
C GLU A 50 -1.41 -4.24 10.08
N THR A 51 -2.55 -3.82 9.53
CA THR A 51 -3.49 -4.74 8.83
C THR A 51 -2.86 -5.32 7.56
N LEU A 52 -2.20 -4.48 6.75
CA LEU A 52 -1.53 -4.91 5.53
C LEU A 52 -0.40 -5.90 5.82
N LEU A 53 0.43 -5.60 6.82
CA LEU A 53 1.50 -6.46 7.29
C LEU A 53 0.97 -7.79 7.84
N GLY A 54 -0.18 -7.77 8.52
CA GLY A 54 -0.90 -8.97 8.94
C GLY A 54 -1.24 -9.91 7.78
N TYR A 55 -1.67 -9.39 6.62
CA TYR A 55 -1.90 -10.20 5.42
C TYR A 55 -0.63 -10.84 4.87
N PHE A 56 0.54 -10.27 5.16
CA PHE A 56 1.84 -10.83 4.82
C PHE A 56 2.46 -11.65 5.95
N SER A 57 1.66 -12.12 6.92
CA SER A 57 2.11 -12.92 8.07
C SER A 57 3.16 -12.22 8.95
N TYR A 58 3.19 -10.89 8.96
CA TYR A 58 3.95 -10.13 9.95
C TYR A 58 3.10 -9.93 11.20
N TYR A 59 3.72 -10.09 12.36
CA TYR A 59 3.11 -9.83 13.65
C TYR A 59 3.96 -8.88 14.48
N ARG A 60 3.32 -8.23 15.44
CA ARG A 60 3.97 -7.25 16.31
C ARG A 60 4.79 -7.95 17.39
N SER A 61 6.07 -7.61 17.47
CA SER A 61 6.98 -8.07 18.53
C SER A 61 7.29 -6.91 19.49
N ASN A 62 6.63 -6.89 20.65
CA ASN A 62 6.88 -5.91 21.71
C ASN A 62 7.81 -6.53 22.78
N LYS A 63 9.12 -6.50 22.54
CA LYS A 63 10.11 -6.88 23.57
C LYS A 63 10.29 -5.72 24.58
N GLY A 64 9.45 -5.67 25.62
CA GLY A 64 9.76 -5.03 26.89
C GLY A 64 9.20 -3.62 27.17
N LYS A 65 9.06 -3.30 28.47
CA LYS A 65 8.41 -2.13 29.08
C LYS A 65 9.12 -0.77 28.86
N THR A 66 10.12 -0.69 27.98
CA THR A 66 10.94 0.52 27.75
C THR A 66 11.10 0.90 26.27
N SER A 67 10.44 0.19 25.34
CA SER A 67 10.50 0.51 23.91
C SER A 67 9.56 1.68 23.57
N GLY A 68 9.93 2.89 23.97
CA GLY A 68 9.26 4.11 23.54
C GLY A 68 9.12 4.16 22.01
N SER A 69 7.95 4.60 21.53
CA SER A 69 7.57 4.90 20.13
C SER A 69 8.09 4.00 19.00
N ARG A 70 8.72 2.84 19.24
CA ARG A 70 9.30 1.97 18.21
C ARG A 70 8.60 0.64 18.29
N ILE A 71 7.99 0.23 17.19
CA ILE A 71 7.21 -0.98 17.06
C ILE A 71 7.90 -1.86 16.03
N MET A 72 8.21 -3.09 16.44
CA MET A 72 8.83 -4.07 15.54
C MET A 72 7.76 -5.01 15.02
N PHE A 73 7.72 -5.17 13.71
CA PHE A 73 6.99 -6.21 13.02
C PHE A 73 7.98 -7.28 12.59
N VAL A 74 7.67 -8.53 12.85
CA VAL A 74 8.50 -9.68 12.49
C VAL A 74 7.65 -10.64 11.68
N SER A 75 8.25 -11.27 10.67
CA SER A 75 7.64 -12.38 9.96
C SER A 75 8.55 -13.60 10.07
N ASP A 76 8.00 -14.71 10.53
CA ASP A 76 8.73 -15.98 10.61
C ASP A 76 8.92 -16.59 9.22
N VAL A 77 8.06 -16.22 8.26
CA VAL A 77 8.08 -16.69 6.86
C VAL A 77 9.23 -16.04 6.10
N TYR A 78 9.32 -14.71 6.15
CA TYR A 78 10.34 -13.95 5.43
C TYR A 78 11.64 -13.76 6.23
N LYS A 79 11.62 -14.10 7.53
CA LYS A 79 12.71 -13.86 8.49
C LYS A 79 13.19 -12.40 8.53
N THR A 80 12.32 -11.48 8.09
CA THR A 80 12.58 -10.04 8.02
C THR A 80 11.85 -9.31 9.13
N LYS A 81 12.46 -8.20 9.57
CA LYS A 81 11.88 -7.30 10.56
C LYS A 81 11.66 -5.91 9.97
N ILE A 82 10.49 -5.35 10.23
CA ILE A 82 10.10 -4.00 9.83
C ILE A 82 9.98 -3.18 11.10
N LEU A 83 10.73 -2.09 11.19
CA LEU A 83 10.71 -1.18 12.33
C LEU A 83 9.87 0.04 11.97
N LEU A 84 8.70 0.16 12.59
CA LEU A 84 7.86 1.34 12.45
C LEU A 84 7.90 2.18 13.72
N HIS A 85 8.24 3.45 13.56
CA HIS A 85 8.04 4.43 14.60
C HIS A 85 6.55 4.74 14.74
N LYS A 86 6.01 4.63 15.96
CA LYS A 86 4.67 5.09 16.30
C LYS A 86 4.65 6.60 16.09
N PRO A 87 3.80 7.12 15.21
CA PRO A 87 3.62 8.56 15.10
C PRO A 87 3.02 9.06 16.42
N HIS A 88 3.69 10.06 17.03
CA HIS A 88 3.22 10.72 18.24
C HIS A 88 3.08 12.21 17.89
N PRO A 89 1.91 12.87 17.98
CA PRO A 89 0.52 12.44 18.24
C PRO A 89 -0.32 12.16 16.97
N ARG A 90 0.31 12.03 15.79
CA ARG A 90 -0.41 11.84 14.51
C ARG A 90 -0.85 10.38 14.34
N LYS A 91 -1.93 10.12 13.60
CA LYS A 91 -2.39 8.74 13.27
C LYS A 91 -1.73 8.19 12.00
N GLU A 92 -1.24 9.08 11.16
CA GLU A 92 -0.66 8.79 9.84
C GLU A 92 0.83 8.49 9.97
N LEU A 93 1.31 7.57 9.12
CA LEU A 93 2.72 7.31 8.96
C LEU A 93 3.40 8.48 8.24
N LEU A 94 4.64 8.76 8.62
CA LEU A 94 5.45 9.75 7.92
C LEU A 94 5.84 9.20 6.54
N GLU A 95 5.99 10.10 5.57
CA GLU A 95 6.28 9.72 4.18
C GLU A 95 7.51 8.82 4.05
N TYR A 96 8.57 9.08 4.83
CA TYR A 96 9.78 8.25 4.82
C TYR A 96 9.51 6.82 5.31
N GLN A 97 8.58 6.64 6.26
CA GLN A 97 8.22 5.31 6.77
C GLN A 97 7.42 4.53 5.74
N ILE A 98 6.59 5.22 4.97
CA ILE A 98 5.83 4.61 3.88
C ILE A 98 6.77 4.21 2.75
N LYS A 99 7.74 5.04 2.38
CA LYS A 99 8.77 4.68 1.39
C LYS A 99 9.57 3.45 1.83
N GLN A 100 10.06 3.43 3.07
CA GLN A 100 10.75 2.26 3.62
C GLN A 100 9.88 1.01 3.61
N LEU A 101 8.60 1.13 3.96
CA LEU A 101 7.67 0.01 3.94
C LEU A 101 7.48 -0.53 2.52
N ILE A 102 7.32 0.35 1.51
CA ILE A 102 7.19 -0.06 0.11
C ILE A 102 8.46 -0.75 -0.37
N GLU A 103 9.63 -0.14 -0.15
CA GLU A 103 10.93 -0.71 -0.55
C GLU A 103 11.16 -2.09 0.06
N GLN A 104 10.86 -2.27 1.35
CA GLN A 104 10.99 -3.57 2.00
C GLN A 104 10.03 -4.60 1.40
N LEU A 105 8.76 -4.23 1.16
CA LEU A 105 7.79 -5.16 0.59
C LEU A 105 8.11 -5.51 -0.87
N GLU A 106 8.65 -4.59 -1.66
CA GLU A 106 9.13 -4.87 -3.03
C GLU A 106 10.36 -5.79 -3.03
N GLN A 107 11.31 -5.58 -2.11
CA GLN A 107 12.48 -6.45 -1.95
C GLN A 107 12.10 -7.89 -1.60
N GLU A 108 11.07 -8.07 -0.79
CA GLU A 108 10.54 -9.39 -0.40
C GLU A 108 9.62 -10.00 -1.47
N GLY A 109 9.34 -9.30 -2.58
CA GLY A 109 8.45 -9.75 -3.64
C GLY A 109 6.96 -9.81 -3.25
N LEU A 110 6.56 -8.96 -2.30
CA LEU A 110 5.20 -8.90 -1.75
C LEU A 110 4.30 -7.84 -2.41
N LEU A 111 4.89 -6.95 -3.21
CA LEU A 111 4.26 -5.85 -3.93
C LEU A 111 4.66 -5.80 -5.40
#